data_AF-A0A0J1FV51-F1
#
_entry.id   AF-A0A0J1FV51-F1
#
_cell.length_a   1.000
_cell.length_b   1.000
_cell.length_c   1.000
_cell.angle_alpha   90.00
_cell.angle_beta   90.00
_cell.angle_gamma   90.00
#
_symmetry.space_group_name_H-M   'P 1'
#
loop_
_entity.id
_entity.type
_entity.pdbx_description
1 polymer ?
#
loop_
_entity_poly.entity_id
_entity_poly.type
_entity_poly.pdbx_seq_one_letter_code
_entity_poly.pdbx_strand_id
1 'polypeptide(L)'
;MKKIATFILLFLLVVGLTACNSKTPSDTSQNTVTYMKEFSYFPAYNNMQYQGLTQIDQSQTARYLIKNTTVDKVLTGYGDILKNDGWTLSWSYTKDKKPASLVAQKNNHTIALLPRQTNKDVLLMISGPK
;
A
#
# COMPACT_ATOMS: atom_id res chain seq x y z
N MET A 1 -30.17 -55.38 37.77
CA MET A 1 -28.88 -55.17 37.08
C MET A 1 -29.11 -54.67 35.65
N LYS A 2 -28.44 -53.55 35.31
CA LYS A 2 -27.97 -53.19 33.96
C LYS A 2 -28.94 -52.72 32.86
N LYS A 3 -30.03 -51.96 33.11
CA LYS A 3 -30.72 -51.25 32.00
C LYS A 3 -31.29 -49.86 32.30
N ILE A 4 -30.99 -49.25 33.45
CA ILE A 4 -31.57 -47.94 33.85
C ILE A 4 -30.52 -46.81 33.86
N ALA A 5 -29.24 -47.13 33.66
CA ALA A 5 -28.15 -46.16 33.72
C ALA A 5 -27.78 -45.50 32.38
N THR A 6 -28.51 -45.76 31.29
CA THR A 6 -28.13 -45.30 29.94
C THR A 6 -29.08 -44.27 29.35
N PHE A 7 -30.06 -43.77 30.11
CA PHE A 7 -31.02 -42.76 29.61
C PHE A 7 -30.85 -41.37 30.22
N ILE A 8 -29.97 -41.19 31.22
CA ILE A 8 -29.70 -39.88 31.85
C ILE A 8 -28.45 -39.22 31.26
N LEU A 9 -27.61 -39.95 30.50
CA LEU A 9 -26.39 -39.43 29.86
C LEU A 9 -26.62 -38.84 28.45
N LEU A 10 -27.86 -38.86 27.93
CA LEU A 10 -28.19 -38.39 26.57
C LEU A 10 -29.13 -37.17 26.55
N PHE A 11 -29.33 -36.50 27.68
CA PHE A 11 -30.19 -35.30 27.78
C PHE A 11 -29.44 -34.07 28.29
N LEU A 12 -28.11 -34.10 28.21
CA LEU A 12 -27.19 -33.00 28.54
C LEU A 12 -26.47 -32.48 27.28
N LEU A 13 -27.16 -32.47 26.13
CA LEU A 13 -26.62 -32.00 24.85
C LEU A 13 -27.51 -30.97 24.15
N VAL A 14 -28.36 -30.26 24.91
CA VAL A 14 -29.17 -29.16 24.37
C VAL A 14 -29.09 -27.93 25.28
N VAL A 15 -27.86 -27.43 25.46
CA VAL A 15 -27.64 -26.01 25.79
C VAL A 15 -26.95 -25.42 24.58
N GLY A 16 -27.77 -25.06 23.59
CA GLY A 16 -27.32 -24.25 22.46
C GLY A 16 -26.88 -22.90 22.99
N LEU A 17 -25.58 -22.71 23.14
CA LEU A 17 -24.98 -21.39 23.33
C LEU A 17 -25.30 -20.57 22.08
N THR A 18 -26.36 -19.77 22.14
CA THR A 18 -26.51 -18.57 21.32
C THR A 18 -25.42 -17.58 21.73
N ALA A 19 -24.21 -17.81 21.26
CA ALA A 19 -23.23 -16.76 21.07
C ALA A 19 -23.34 -16.33 19.60
N CYS A 20 -24.25 -15.40 19.33
CA CYS A 20 -24.01 -14.45 18.25
C CYS A 20 -22.72 -13.71 18.62
N ASN A 21 -21.58 -14.27 18.19
CA ASN A 21 -20.44 -13.44 17.88
C ASN A 21 -20.90 -12.57 16.72
N SER A 22 -21.55 -11.45 17.05
CA SER A 22 -21.58 -10.27 16.20
C SER A 22 -20.12 -9.96 15.93
N LYS A 23 -19.60 -10.51 14.83
CA LYS A 23 -18.48 -9.91 14.14
C LYS A 23 -18.93 -8.48 13.92
N THR A 24 -18.38 -7.58 14.72
CA THR A 24 -18.25 -6.18 14.36
C THR A 24 -17.95 -6.17 12.87
N PRO A 25 -18.67 -5.40 12.04
CA PRO A 25 -18.15 -5.08 10.74
C PRO A 25 -16.77 -4.50 11.05
N SER A 26 -15.71 -5.23 10.70
CA SER A 26 -14.47 -4.54 10.42
C SER A 26 -14.89 -3.52 9.39
N ASP A 27 -14.94 -2.26 9.80
CA ASP A 27 -14.79 -1.13 8.92
C ASP A 27 -13.41 -1.31 8.27
N THR A 28 -13.33 -2.28 7.35
CA THR A 28 -12.43 -2.22 6.23
C THR A 28 -12.94 -1.02 5.47
N SER A 29 -12.55 0.18 5.93
CA SER A 29 -12.48 1.35 5.09
C SER A 29 -11.68 0.88 3.89
N GLN A 30 -12.40 0.53 2.83
CA GLN A 30 -11.83 0.13 1.57
C GLN A 30 -11.21 1.42 1.06
N ASN A 31 -9.97 1.68 1.51
CA ASN A 31 -9.19 2.86 1.16
C ASN A 31 -9.10 2.80 -0.36
N THR A 32 -9.97 3.58 -0.99
CA THR A 32 -10.11 3.56 -2.44
C THR A 32 -8.83 4.18 -2.97
N VAL A 33 -8.00 3.34 -3.58
CA VAL A 33 -6.72 3.77 -4.13
C VAL A 33 -7.02 4.79 -5.22
N THR A 34 -6.52 6.02 -5.03
CA THR A 34 -6.58 7.05 -6.07
C THR A 34 -5.36 6.90 -6.96
N TYR A 35 -5.56 6.94 -8.28
CA TYR A 35 -4.48 6.77 -9.27
C TYR A 35 -4.05 8.11 -9.87
N MET A 36 -2.81 8.17 -10.35
CA MET A 36 -2.25 9.36 -10.96
C MET A 36 -2.79 9.59 -12.37
N LYS A 37 -2.92 10.85 -12.80
CA LYS A 37 -3.38 11.17 -14.16
C LYS A 37 -2.34 10.79 -15.22
N GLU A 38 -1.06 11.03 -14.92
CA GLU A 38 0.07 10.76 -15.82
C GLU A 38 0.39 9.26 -15.92
N PHE A 39 0.00 8.50 -14.90
CA PHE A 39 0.15 7.04 -14.81
C PHE A 39 -1.14 6.44 -14.23
N SER A 40 -2.15 6.21 -15.07
CA SER A 40 -3.50 5.81 -14.63
C SER A 40 -3.58 4.46 -13.90
N TYR A 41 -2.50 3.67 -13.99
CA TYR A 41 -2.34 2.39 -13.30
C TYR A 41 -1.51 2.50 -12.00
N PHE A 42 -0.91 3.67 -11.72
CA PHE A 42 0.01 3.86 -10.60
C PHE A 42 -0.64 4.69 -9.48
N PRO A 43 -0.65 4.19 -8.22
CA PRO A 43 -1.26 4.89 -7.10
C PRO A 43 -0.68 6.29 -6.90
N ALA A 44 -1.53 7.26 -6.58
CA ALA A 44 -1.13 8.61 -6.20
C ALA A 44 -0.72 8.67 -4.72
N TYR A 45 0.20 9.58 -4.42
CA TYR A 45 0.60 9.92 -3.05
C TYR A 45 0.04 11.29 -2.64
N ASN A 46 -0.34 11.41 -1.38
CA ASN A 46 -0.97 12.62 -0.86
C ASN A 46 -0.02 13.83 -0.91
N ASN A 47 -0.59 15.03 -1.10
CA ASN A 47 0.12 16.31 -1.08
C ASN A 47 1.20 16.47 -2.16
N MET A 48 1.15 15.69 -3.24
CA MET A 48 2.00 15.89 -4.41
C MET A 48 1.55 17.09 -5.23
N GLN A 49 2.44 18.07 -5.43
CA GLN A 49 2.21 19.22 -6.30
C GLN A 49 2.89 19.00 -7.64
N TYR A 50 2.12 18.75 -8.70
CA TYR A 50 2.66 18.52 -10.05
C TYR A 50 3.51 19.71 -10.53
N GLN A 51 4.69 19.39 -11.06
CA GLN A 51 5.67 20.35 -11.58
C GLN A 51 5.85 20.26 -13.10
N GLY A 52 5.54 19.10 -13.70
CA GLY A 52 5.69 18.90 -15.14
C GLY A 52 5.95 17.44 -15.52
N LEU A 53 5.87 17.18 -16.81
CA LEU A 53 6.08 15.88 -17.44
C LEU A 53 7.17 16.02 -18.51
N THR A 54 8.08 15.07 -18.57
CA THR A 54 9.05 14.93 -19.66
C THR A 54 8.82 13.58 -20.33
N GLN A 55 8.77 13.53 -21.65
CA GLN A 55 8.59 12.31 -22.42
C GLN A 55 9.81 12.10 -23.33
N ILE A 56 10.38 10.90 -23.31
CA ILE A 56 11.52 10.50 -24.12
C ILE A 56 11.23 9.09 -24.65
N ASP A 57 11.11 8.97 -25.97
CA ASP A 57 10.75 7.72 -26.66
C ASP A 57 9.50 7.05 -26.05
N GLN A 58 9.66 5.82 -25.54
CA GLN A 58 8.60 5.03 -24.91
C GLN A 58 8.51 5.24 -23.38
N SER A 59 9.28 6.18 -22.84
CA SER A 59 9.31 6.49 -21.40
C SER A 59 8.78 7.89 -21.10
N GLN A 60 8.22 8.05 -19.92
CA GLN A 60 7.82 9.35 -19.40
C GLN A 60 8.21 9.51 -17.93
N THR A 61 8.50 10.74 -17.53
CA THR A 61 8.84 11.09 -16.15
C THR A 61 8.02 12.29 -15.71
N ALA A 62 7.16 12.08 -14.72
CA ALA A 62 6.42 13.14 -14.06
C ALA A 62 7.17 13.61 -12.81
N ARG A 63 7.13 14.91 -12.54
CA ARG A 63 7.81 15.55 -11.40
C ARG A 63 6.79 16.16 -10.45
N TYR A 64 6.96 15.91 -9.15
CA TYR A 64 6.10 16.43 -8.10
C TYR A 64 6.92 17.00 -6.96
N LEU A 65 6.47 18.12 -6.39
CA LEU A 65 7.01 18.69 -5.16
C LEU A 65 6.11 18.30 -3.98
N ILE A 66 6.72 17.80 -2.90
CA ILE A 66 6.04 17.47 -1.65
C ILE A 66 6.66 18.31 -0.55
N LYS A 67 5.87 19.19 0.06
CA LYS A 67 6.39 20.18 1.00
C LYS A 67 6.56 19.64 2.42
N ASN A 68 7.51 20.22 3.15
CA ASN A 68 7.73 19.99 4.59
C ASN A 68 7.87 18.51 4.97
N THR A 69 8.66 17.76 4.21
CA THR A 69 8.87 16.33 4.41
C THR A 69 10.29 15.90 4.07
N THR A 70 10.59 14.63 4.32
CA THR A 70 11.89 14.02 4.04
C THR A 70 11.76 12.90 3.01
N VAL A 71 12.83 12.64 2.27
CA VAL A 71 12.90 11.52 1.31
C VAL A 71 12.48 10.21 1.96
N ASP A 72 12.98 9.94 3.17
CA ASP A 72 12.68 8.72 3.93
C ASP A 72 11.17 8.56 4.23
N LYS A 73 10.52 9.64 4.68
CA LYS A 73 9.06 9.65 4.93
C LYS A 73 8.26 9.45 3.65
N VAL A 74 8.66 10.13 2.57
CA VAL A 74 7.99 10.01 1.28
C VAL A 74 8.11 8.59 0.74
N LEU A 75 9.34 8.05 0.63
CA LEU A 75 9.53 6.73 0.06
C LEU A 75 8.89 5.63 0.90
N THR A 76 9.05 5.66 2.22
CA THR A 76 8.44 4.66 3.11
C THR A 76 6.92 4.70 3.02
N GLY A 77 6.32 5.89 3.14
CA GLY A 77 4.87 6.03 3.04
C GLY A 77 4.32 5.66 1.66
N TYR A 78 5.03 5.99 0.58
CA TYR A 78 4.62 5.58 -0.77
C TYR A 78 4.78 4.05 -0.94
N GLY A 79 5.85 3.47 -0.39
CA GLY A 79 6.07 2.03 -0.36
C GLY A 79 4.89 1.28 0.29
N ASP A 80 4.36 1.79 1.40
CA ASP A 80 3.18 1.19 2.06
C ASP A 80 1.94 1.23 1.16
N ILE A 81 1.67 2.36 0.49
CA ILE A 81 0.55 2.48 -0.47
C ILE A 81 0.71 1.46 -1.59
N LEU A 82 1.91 1.36 -2.18
CA LEU A 82 2.19 0.47 -3.31
C LEU A 82 2.08 -0.99 -2.90
N LYS A 83 2.63 -1.36 -1.74
CA LYS A 83 2.52 -2.72 -1.19
C LYS A 83 1.07 -3.10 -0.95
N ASN A 84 0.26 -2.20 -0.39
CA ASN A 84 -1.17 -2.42 -0.15
C ASN A 84 -1.96 -2.55 -1.47
N ASP A 85 -1.57 -1.83 -2.52
CA ASP A 85 -2.15 -1.97 -3.87
C ASP A 85 -1.63 -3.23 -4.61
N GLY A 86 -0.67 -3.99 -4.06
CA GLY A 86 -0.17 -5.23 -4.63
C GLY A 86 1.03 -5.10 -5.56
N TRP A 87 1.82 -4.03 -5.40
CA TRP A 87 3.11 -3.87 -6.10
C TRP A 87 4.22 -4.63 -5.39
N THR A 88 5.13 -5.20 -6.19
CA THR A 88 6.41 -5.70 -5.71
C THR A 88 7.42 -4.56 -5.66
N LEU A 89 8.15 -4.45 -4.55
CA LEU A 89 9.04 -3.32 -4.27
C LEU A 89 10.51 -3.76 -4.27
N SER A 90 11.35 -3.06 -5.03
CA SER A 90 12.80 -3.20 -5.04
C SER A 90 13.45 -1.89 -4.58
N TRP A 91 14.12 -1.93 -3.44
CA TRP A 91 14.64 -0.75 -2.76
C TRP A 91 16.13 -0.54 -3.05
N SER A 92 16.53 0.71 -3.22
CA SER A 92 17.92 1.14 -3.16
C SER A 92 18.17 1.94 -1.89
N TYR A 93 19.32 1.73 -1.26
CA TYR A 93 19.70 2.40 -0.02
C TYR A 93 21.03 3.13 -0.17
N THR A 94 21.19 4.21 0.58
CA THR A 94 22.46 4.90 0.76
C THR A 94 23.40 4.09 1.67
N LYS A 95 24.67 4.51 1.78
CA LYS A 95 25.66 3.90 2.69
C LYS A 95 25.23 3.93 4.16
N ASP A 96 24.49 4.96 4.57
CA ASP A 96 23.89 5.09 5.91
C ASP A 96 22.53 4.39 6.05
N LYS A 97 22.20 3.47 5.13
CA LYS A 97 20.99 2.64 5.14
C LYS A 97 19.67 3.41 5.06
N LYS A 98 19.68 4.63 4.49
CA LYS A 98 18.45 5.38 4.22
C LYS A 98 17.91 5.04 2.83
N PRO A 99 16.58 5.02 2.63
CA PRO A 99 15.99 4.84 1.30
C PRO A 99 16.49 5.92 0.34
N ALA A 100 17.07 5.48 -0.78
CA ALA A 100 17.57 6.37 -1.83
C ALA A 100 16.60 6.44 -3.02
N SER A 101 16.05 5.29 -3.40
CA SER A 101 15.04 5.17 -4.45
C SER A 101 14.25 3.87 -4.29
N LEU A 102 13.13 3.79 -5.01
CA LEU A 102 12.27 2.63 -5.04
C LEU A 102 11.89 2.31 -6.49
N VAL A 103 12.02 1.05 -6.90
CA VAL A 103 11.42 0.54 -8.13
C VAL A 103 10.23 -0.33 -7.74
N ALA A 104 9.07 -0.04 -8.32
CA ALA A 104 7.84 -0.78 -8.10
C ALA A 104 7.44 -1.49 -9.39
N GLN A 105 7.05 -2.77 -9.27
CA GLN A 105 6.57 -3.57 -10.40
C GLN A 105 5.21 -4.20 -10.10
N LYS A 106 4.30 -4.13 -11.07
CA LYS A 106 3.00 -4.82 -11.05
C LYS A 106 2.59 -5.13 -12.48
N ASN A 107 2.24 -6.38 -12.75
CA ASN A 107 1.94 -6.87 -14.10
C ASN A 107 3.10 -6.53 -15.07
N ASN A 108 2.79 -5.92 -16.22
CA ASN A 108 3.74 -5.46 -17.23
C ASN A 108 4.24 -4.02 -17.02
N HIS A 109 3.94 -3.40 -15.86
CA HIS A 109 4.38 -2.04 -15.55
C HIS A 109 5.51 -2.03 -14.52
N THR A 110 6.54 -1.25 -14.82
CA THR A 110 7.66 -0.95 -13.92
C THR A 110 7.78 0.56 -13.77
N ILE A 111 7.76 1.05 -12.54
CA ILE A 111 7.87 2.46 -12.19
C ILE A 111 9.07 2.66 -11.27
N ALA A 112 9.88 3.69 -11.54
CA ALA A 112 10.96 4.13 -10.67
C ALA A 112 10.57 5.44 -9.95
N LEU A 113 10.78 5.46 -8.63
CA LEU A 113 10.60 6.60 -7.75
C LEU A 113 11.98 7.12 -7.37
N LEU A 114 12.30 8.30 -7.88
CA LEU A 114 13.60 8.94 -7.75
C LEU A 114 13.43 10.27 -7.00
N PRO A 115 13.51 10.25 -5.66
CA PRO A 115 13.36 11.45 -4.85
C PRO A 115 14.67 12.23 -4.75
N ARG A 116 14.54 13.53 -4.52
CA ARG A 116 15.65 14.42 -4.17
C ARG A 116 15.20 15.37 -3.07
N GLN A 117 15.95 15.41 -1.96
CA GLN A 117 15.72 16.42 -0.92
C GLN A 117 16.11 17.80 -1.47
N THR A 118 15.21 18.76 -1.35
CA THR A 118 15.42 20.18 -1.70
C THR A 118 14.98 21.04 -0.52
N ASN A 119 15.93 21.52 0.28
CA ASN A 119 15.62 22.19 1.56
C ASN A 119 14.74 21.30 2.45
N LYS A 120 13.58 21.80 2.88
CA LYS A 120 12.57 21.08 3.70
C LYS A 120 11.56 20.29 2.86
N ASP A 121 11.71 20.28 1.54
CA ASP A 121 10.77 19.67 0.61
C ASP A 121 11.44 18.51 -0.14
N VAL A 122 10.62 17.67 -0.76
CA VAL A 122 11.07 16.57 -1.62
C VAL A 122 10.57 16.79 -3.04
N LEU A 123 11.49 16.83 -3.99
CA LEU A 123 11.18 16.67 -5.40
C LEU A 123 11.15 15.18 -5.72
N LEU A 124 9.98 14.63 -6.02
CA LEU A 124 9.79 13.25 -6.42
C LEU A 124 9.65 13.16 -7.94
N MET A 125 10.52 12.40 -8.58
CA MET A 125 10.39 12.04 -9.99
C MET A 125 9.85 10.61 -10.08
N ILE A 126 8.78 10.43 -10.85
CA ILE A 126 8.13 9.14 -11.09
C ILE A 126 8.32 8.84 -12.57
N SER A 127 9.06 7.78 -12.88
CA SER A 127 9.45 7.42 -14.24
C SER A 127 8.95 6.03 -14.61
N GLY A 128 8.43 5.87 -15.82
CA GLY A 128 7.86 4.62 -16.29
C GLY A 128 7.57 4.62 -17.78
N PRO A 129 6.99 3.52 -18.31
CA PRO A 129 6.53 3.49 -19.69
C PRO A 129 5.41 4.52 -19.93
N LYS A 130 5.27 4.93 -21.19
CA LYS A 130 4.18 5.80 -21.66
C LYS A 130 2.81 5.12 -21.59
#